data_AF-A0A6Y0WQ31-F1
#
_entry.id   AF-A0A6Y0WQ31-F1
#
_cell.length_a   1.000
_cell.length_b   1.000
_cell.length_c   1.000
_cell.angle_alpha   90.00
_cell.angle_beta   90.00
_cell.angle_gamma   90.00
#
_symmetry.space_group_name_H-M   'P 1'
#
loop_
_entity.id
_entity.type
_entity.pdbx_description
1 polymer ?
#
loop_
_entity_poly.entity_id
_entity_poly.type
_entity_poly.pdbx_seq_one_letter_code
_entity_poly.pdbx_strand_id
1 'polypeptide(L)'
;FNLPNGVKPEQYIHYLITNVPLDGLGGEYLEIIEAARDIRVELDAHNYISNILTKLGIDRPSGLTRVMELASRHPEWHQYVSEVTDWLQPVVSDLMERLPENDTVDIT
;
A
#
# COMPACT_ATOMS: atom_id res chain seq x y z
N PHE A 1 4.76 -11.68 2.56
CA PHE A 1 5.07 -10.49 1.74
C PHE A 1 6.54 -10.57 1.42
N ASN A 2 6.92 -10.24 0.20
CA ASN A 2 8.27 -10.43 -0.28
C ASN A 2 9.11 -9.18 -0.03
N LEU A 3 10.31 -9.35 0.53
CA LEU A 3 11.22 -8.25 0.87
C LEU A 3 12.64 -8.56 0.39
N PRO A 4 13.39 -7.55 -0.08
CA PRO A 4 14.82 -7.70 -0.29
C PRO A 4 15.53 -8.11 1.02
N ASN A 5 16.57 -8.94 0.90
CA ASN A 5 17.33 -9.43 2.05
C ASN A 5 17.85 -8.27 2.92
N GLY A 6 17.51 -8.29 4.22
CA GLY A 6 17.96 -7.31 5.19
C GLY A 6 17.16 -6.00 5.23
N VAL A 7 16.10 -5.87 4.42
CA VAL A 7 15.22 -4.69 4.42
C VAL A 7 14.00 -4.92 5.31
N LYS A 8 13.67 -3.94 6.16
CA LYS A 8 12.45 -3.98 6.97
C LYS A 8 11.24 -3.49 6.17
N PRO A 9 10.01 -3.97 6.48
CA PRO A 9 8.80 -3.57 5.76
C PRO A 9 8.61 -2.06 5.67
N GLU A 10 8.81 -1.33 6.77
CA GLU A 10 8.62 0.11 6.83
C GLU A 10 9.63 0.87 5.95
N GLN A 11 10.87 0.37 5.85
CA GLN A 11 11.89 0.94 4.96
C GLN A 11 11.52 0.71 3.49
N TYR A 12 11.01 -0.47 3.18
CA TYR A 12 10.56 -0.78 1.82
C TYR A 12 9.34 0.06 1.43
N ILE A 13 8.37 0.22 2.33
CA ILE A 13 7.20 1.09 2.10
C ILE A 13 7.65 2.54 1.90
N HIS A 14 8.59 3.03 2.73
CA HIS A 14 9.17 4.36 2.56
C HIS A 14 9.86 4.53 1.20
N TYR A 15 10.57 3.51 0.73
CA TYR A 15 11.14 3.49 -0.62
C TYR A 15 10.05 3.59 -1.71
N LEU A 16 8.98 2.79 -1.60
CA LEU A 16 7.89 2.81 -2.58
C LEU A 16 7.21 4.17 -2.66
N ILE A 17 6.87 4.79 -1.53
CA ILE A 17 6.17 6.09 -1.53
C ILE A 17 7.08 7.23 -2.00
N THR A 18 8.40 7.15 -1.79
CA THR A 18 9.32 8.22 -2.24
C THR A 18 9.62 8.17 -3.74
N ASN A 19 9.45 6.98 -4.35
CA ASN A 19 9.74 6.70 -5.76
C ASN A 19 8.47 6.44 -6.61
N VAL A 20 7.28 6.62 -6.04
CA VAL A 20 6.01 6.44 -6.76
C VAL A 20 5.87 7.45 -7.92
N PRO A 21 5.37 7.02 -9.10
CA PRO A 21 5.00 7.94 -10.16
C PRO A 21 3.99 8.98 -9.66
N LEU A 22 4.25 10.25 -9.97
CA LEU A 22 3.43 11.38 -9.49
C LEU A 22 2.18 11.64 -10.35
N ASP A 23 2.11 11.00 -11.52
CA ASP A 23 1.05 11.23 -12.50
C ASP A 23 -0.31 10.81 -11.93
N GLY A 24 -1.27 11.73 -11.93
CA GLY A 24 -2.63 11.47 -11.44
C GLY A 24 -2.78 11.41 -9.92
N LEU A 25 -1.78 11.86 -9.16
CA LEU A 25 -1.89 12.00 -7.70
C LEU A 25 -2.54 13.34 -7.31
N GLY A 26 -3.44 13.29 -6.33
CA GLY A 26 -4.02 14.49 -5.70
C GLY A 26 -3.06 15.16 -4.72
N GLY A 27 -3.37 16.41 -4.33
CA GLY A 27 -2.51 17.23 -3.47
C GLY A 27 -2.13 16.60 -2.13
N GLU A 28 -3.06 15.90 -1.49
CA GLU A 28 -2.82 15.17 -0.23
C GLU A 28 -1.71 14.12 -0.35
N TYR A 29 -1.64 13.38 -1.47
CA TYR A 29 -0.59 12.39 -1.68
C TYR A 29 0.76 13.05 -1.92
N LEU A 30 0.80 14.22 -2.57
CA LEU A 30 2.04 14.97 -2.75
C LEU A 30 2.62 15.43 -1.40
N GLU A 31 1.77 15.88 -0.47
CA GLU A 31 2.21 16.25 0.89
C GLU A 31 2.81 15.05 1.65
N ILE A 32 2.23 13.86 1.50
CA ILE A 32 2.79 12.62 2.07
C ILE A 32 4.17 12.30 1.48
N ILE A 33 4.34 12.47 0.16
CA ILE A 33 5.61 12.22 -0.52
C ILE A 33 6.68 13.22 -0.07
N GLU A 34 6.33 14.50 0.05
CA GLU A 34 7.23 15.54 0.54
C GLU A 34 7.64 15.26 1.99
N ALA A 35 6.68 14.93 2.85
CA ALA A 35 6.96 14.54 4.23
C ALA A 35 7.88 13.30 4.31
N ALA A 36 7.68 12.32 3.44
CA ALA A 36 8.53 11.13 3.36
C ALA A 36 9.95 11.43 2.87
N ARG A 37 10.10 12.27 1.84
CA ARG A 37 11.40 12.66 1.26
C ARG A 37 12.27 13.46 2.23
N ASP A 38 11.65 14.19 3.15
CA ASP A 38 12.38 14.92 4.19
C ASP A 38 13.00 14.00 5.25
N ILE A 39 12.54 12.75 5.37
CA ILE A 39 13.12 11.74 6.26
C ILE A 39 14.28 11.06 5.53
N ARG A 40 15.49 11.59 5.72
CA ARG A 40 16.70 11.15 5.00
C ARG A 40 17.30 9.85 5.52
N VAL A 41 17.40 9.70 6.84
CA VAL A 41 17.93 8.51 7.52
C VAL A 41 17.27 8.43 8.88
N GLU A 42 16.74 7.25 9.21
CA GLU A 42 16.13 7.00 10.51
C GLU A 42 16.71 5.70 11.09
N LEU A 43 17.04 5.72 12.37
CA LEU A 43 17.70 4.60 13.07
C LEU A 43 16.69 3.52 13.46
N ASP A 44 15.45 3.93 13.75
CA ASP A 44 14.34 3.02 14.02
C ASP A 44 13.43 2.91 12.80
N ALA A 45 13.33 1.71 12.22
CA ALA A 45 12.50 1.49 11.05
C ALA A 45 11.02 1.87 11.28
N HIS A 46 10.52 1.76 12.50
CA HIS A 46 9.14 2.15 12.82
C HIS A 46 8.91 3.67 12.75
N ASN A 47 9.96 4.47 12.82
CA ASN A 47 9.88 5.91 12.74
C ASN A 47 9.78 6.43 11.31
N TYR A 48 10.12 5.64 10.27
CA TYR A 48 9.95 6.08 8.88
C TYR A 48 8.53 6.48 8.56
N ILE A 49 7.55 5.67 8.99
CA ILE A 49 6.14 5.98 8.75
C ILE A 49 5.60 6.88 9.85
N SER A 50 5.94 6.62 11.11
CA SER A 50 5.44 7.42 12.25
C SER A 50 5.81 8.91 12.12
N ASN A 51 7.03 9.22 11.68
CA ASN A 51 7.48 10.60 11.49
C ASN A 51 6.71 11.31 10.35
N ILE A 52 6.33 10.60 9.29
CA ILE A 52 5.47 11.14 8.23
C ILE A 52 4.13 11.56 8.83
N LEU A 53 3.50 10.66 9.61
CA LEU A 53 2.18 10.93 10.18
C LEU A 53 2.23 12.08 11.20
N THR A 54 3.26 12.10 12.06
CA THR A 54 3.48 13.18 13.01
C THR A 54 3.67 14.52 12.31
N LYS A 55 4.41 14.56 11.20
CA LYS A 55 4.67 15.77 10.44
C LYS A 55 3.42 16.34 9.77
N LEU A 56 2.56 15.46 9.26
CA LEU A 56 1.29 15.84 8.64
C LEU A 56 0.19 16.14 9.68
N GLY A 57 0.41 15.81 10.96
CA GLY A 57 -0.60 15.98 12.01
C GLY A 57 -1.81 15.05 11.85
N ILE A 58 -1.66 13.93 11.15
CA ILE A 58 -2.74 12.97 10.86
C ILE A 58 -2.74 11.88 11.93
N ASP A 59 -3.93 11.42 12.31
CA ASP A 59 -4.07 10.27 13.20
C ASP A 59 -3.46 9.00 12.59
N ARG A 60 -2.92 8.13 13.45
CA ARG A 60 -2.16 6.95 13.01
C ARG A 60 -2.97 6.02 12.09
N PRO A 61 -4.22 5.63 12.41
CA PRO A 61 -5.01 4.77 11.54
C PRO A 61 -5.22 5.38 10.15
N SER A 62 -5.70 6.61 10.08
CA SER A 62 -6.03 7.25 8.79
C SER A 62 -4.77 7.57 7.98
N GLY A 63 -3.68 7.93 8.65
CA GLY A 63 -2.38 8.15 8.02
C GLY A 63 -1.79 6.89 7.42
N LEU A 64 -1.84 5.77 8.15
CA LEU A 64 -1.38 4.47 7.65
C LEU A 64 -2.17 4.02 6.42
N THR A 65 -3.50 4.16 6.43
CA THR A 65 -4.33 3.81 5.27
C THR A 65 -3.88 4.57 4.01
N ARG A 66 -3.69 5.88 4.11
CA ARG A 66 -3.25 6.72 2.99
C ARG A 66 -1.85 6.39 2.49
N VAL A 67 -0.92 6.12 3.41
CA VAL A 67 0.44 5.70 3.06
C VAL A 67 0.41 4.37 2.31
N MET A 68 -0.42 3.42 2.74
CA MET A 68 -0.56 2.13 2.08
C MET A 68 -1.25 2.26 0.71
N GLU A 69 -2.29 3.09 0.59
CA GLU A 69 -2.91 3.42 -0.69
C GLU A 69 -1.94 4.08 -1.66
N LEU A 70 -1.02 4.91 -1.16
CA LEU A 70 0.01 5.52 -1.99
C LEU A 70 1.04 4.49 -2.42
N ALA A 71 1.53 3.67 -1.49
CA ALA A 71 2.49 2.60 -1.78
C ALA A 71 1.93 1.61 -2.81
N SER A 72 0.63 1.32 -2.78
CA SER A 72 -0.01 0.38 -3.70
C SER A 72 -0.09 0.86 -5.15
N ARG A 73 0.10 2.16 -5.40
CA ARG A 73 0.19 2.74 -6.74
C ARG A 73 1.58 2.56 -7.36
N HIS A 74 2.58 2.16 -6.58
CA HIS A 74 3.92 1.92 -7.10
C HIS A 74 3.93 0.66 -7.99
N PRO A 75 4.56 0.68 -9.17
CA PRO A 75 4.62 -0.48 -10.06
C PRO A 75 5.16 -1.74 -9.38
N GLU A 76 6.13 -1.61 -8.49
CA GLU A 76 6.73 -2.75 -7.76
C GLU A 76 5.90 -3.25 -6.57
N TRP A 77 4.76 -2.62 -6.24
CA TRP A 77 3.91 -3.06 -5.14
C TRP A 77 3.47 -4.51 -5.28
N HIS A 78 3.14 -4.95 -6.51
CA HIS A 78 2.71 -6.31 -6.77
C HIS A 78 3.77 -7.35 -6.34
N GLN A 79 5.06 -7.00 -6.40
CA GLN A 79 6.15 -7.88 -5.99
C GLN A 79 6.16 -8.05 -4.48
N TYR A 80 5.95 -6.95 -3.75
CA TYR A 80 5.88 -6.94 -2.29
C TYR A 80 4.72 -7.77 -1.75
N VAL A 81 3.54 -7.66 -2.34
CA VAL A 81 2.35 -8.40 -1.87
C VAL A 81 2.20 -9.79 -2.49
N SER A 82 3.02 -10.15 -3.48
CA SER A 82 2.92 -11.41 -4.26
C SER A 82 2.62 -12.64 -3.41
N GLU A 83 3.44 -12.97 -2.40
CA GLU A 83 3.22 -14.13 -1.54
C GLU A 83 1.86 -14.12 -0.83
N VAL A 84 1.39 -12.94 -0.41
CA VAL A 84 0.10 -12.79 0.28
C VAL A 84 -1.03 -12.95 -0.73
N THR A 85 -0.87 -12.37 -1.91
CA THR A 85 -1.82 -12.51 -3.02
C THR A 85 -1.91 -13.95 -3.49
N ASP A 86 -0.79 -14.64 -3.68
CA ASP A 86 -0.71 -16.05 -4.08
C ASP A 86 -1.37 -16.96 -3.04
N TRP A 87 -1.19 -16.65 -1.75
CA TRP A 87 -1.87 -17.37 -0.67
C TRP A 87 -3.38 -17.11 -0.62
N LEU A 88 -3.83 -15.88 -0.92
CA LEU A 88 -5.24 -15.51 -0.91
C LEU A 88 -5.99 -15.95 -2.18
N GLN A 89 -5.31 -16.03 -3.32
CA GLN A 89 -5.91 -16.35 -4.61
C GLN A 89 -6.81 -17.60 -4.60
N PRO A 90 -6.38 -18.76 -4.05
CA PRO A 90 -7.25 -19.94 -4.00
C PRO A 90 -8.51 -19.71 -3.16
N VAL A 91 -8.42 -18.98 -2.04
CA VAL A 91 -9.58 -18.67 -1.18
C VAL A 91 -10.58 -17.78 -1.92
N VAL A 92 -10.08 -16.81 -2.68
CA VAL A 92 -10.91 -15.94 -3.52
C VAL A 92 -11.58 -16.75 -4.64
N SER A 93 -10.83 -17.62 -5.31
CA SER A 93 -11.36 -18.51 -6.37
C SER A 93 -12.48 -19.40 -5.84
N ASP A 94 -12.26 -20.04 -4.70
CA ASP A 94 -13.25 -20.91 -4.05
C ASP A 94 -14.52 -20.15 -3.66
N LEU A 95 -14.41 -18.88 -3.25
CA LEU A 95 -15.57 -18.05 -2.93
C LEU A 95 -16.32 -17.60 -4.19
N MET A 96 -15.60 -17.29 -5.27
CA MET A 96 -16.19 -16.89 -6.56
C MET A 96 -16.92 -18.05 -7.24
N GLU A 97 -16.36 -19.27 -7.23
CA GLU A 97 -17.01 -20.47 -7.76
C GLU A 97 -18.29 -20.86 -7.00
N ARG A 98 -18.43 -20.40 -5.75
CA ARG A 98 -19.60 -20.66 -4.89
C ARG A 98 -20.71 -19.63 -5.03
N LEU A 99 -20.49 -18.54 -5.77
CA LEU A 99 -21.55 -17.60 -6.14
C LEU A 99 -22.25 -18.14 -7.39
N PRO A 100 -23.51 -18.58 -7.32
CA PRO A 100 -24.24 -18.94 -8.54
C PRO A 100 -24.37 -17.71 -9.43
N GLU A 101 -24.10 -17.86 -10.73
CA GLU A 101 -24.63 -16.98 -11.76
C GLU A 101 -26.16 -17.10 -11.72
N ASN A 102 -26.84 -16.26 -10.95
CA ASN A 102 -28.29 -16.12 -11.07
C ASN A 102 -28.68 -14.69 -10.69
N ASP A 103 -28.89 -13.88 -11.73
CA ASP A 103 -30.15 -13.18 -11.95
C ASP A 103 -30.19 -12.65 -13.39
N THR A 104 -30.14 -13.56 -14.38
CA THR A 104 -30.86 -13.30 -15.64
C THR A 104 -32.31 -13.66 -15.39
N VAL A 105 -33.08 -12.70 -14.86
CA VAL A 105 -34.53 -12.78 -14.82
C VAL A 105 -35.01 -12.76 -16.28
N ASP A 106 -35.39 -13.93 -16.78
CA ASP A 106 -36.05 -14.10 -18.05
C ASP A 106 -37.47 -13.49 -17.94
N ILE A 107 -37.62 -12.26 -18.42
CA ILE A 107 -38.93 -11.60 -18.56
C ILE A 107 -39.53 -12.05 -19.89
N THR A 108 -40.34 -13.11 -19.83
CA THR A 108 -41.26 -13.51 -20.92
C THR A 108 -42.57 -12.74 -20.83
#